data_AF-A0A932S467-F1
#
_entry.id   AF-A0A932S467-F1
#
_cell.length_a   1.000
_cell.length_b   1.000
_cell.length_c   1.000
_cell.angle_alpha   90.00
_cell.angle_beta   90.00
_cell.angle_gamma   90.00
#
_symmetry.space_group_name_H-M   'P 1'
#
loop_
_entity.id
_entity.type
_entity.pdbx_description
1 polymer ?
#
loop_
_entity_poly.entity_id
_entity_poly.type
_entity_poly.pdbx_seq_one_letter_code
_entity_poly.pdbx_strand_id
1 'polypeptide(L)'
;MNRTALPSLRPAAVLSVLFAVLMVLAVACGSGASTPAATHSPADNLREARGNVVKASNALAANDMAGAKAGLEVFDGENGDWGRIEDSIREKSLDHYTAIEAAISQAKDALLRPANPNLVQARDAITKLLAAIDAAIPVLK
;
A
#
# COMPACT_ATOMS: atom_id res chain seq x y z
N MET A 1 -43.22 -18.28 -48.57
CA MET A 1 -44.01 -17.62 -47.51
C MET A 1 -43.07 -16.97 -46.51
N ASN A 2 -43.10 -15.64 -46.44
CA ASN A 2 -42.88 -14.81 -45.25
C ASN A 2 -41.76 -15.14 -44.24
N ARG A 3 -40.66 -14.36 -44.21
CA ARG A 3 -40.51 -13.14 -43.38
C ARG A 3 -39.05 -12.64 -43.32
N THR A 4 -38.88 -11.46 -43.89
CA THR A 4 -38.06 -10.30 -43.50
C THR A 4 -37.50 -10.26 -42.06
N ALA A 5 -36.22 -9.88 -41.92
CA ALA A 5 -35.75 -8.80 -41.03
C ALA A 5 -34.30 -8.37 -41.36
N LEU A 6 -34.12 -7.06 -41.61
CA LEU A 6 -32.86 -6.33 -41.79
C LEU A 6 -32.54 -5.51 -40.51
N PRO A 7 -31.32 -4.93 -40.38
CA PRO A 7 -30.59 -4.75 -39.12
C PRO A 7 -30.88 -3.41 -38.40
N SER A 8 -30.37 -3.27 -37.18
CA SER A 8 -30.21 -1.96 -36.54
C SER A 8 -28.84 -1.78 -35.87
N LEU A 9 -28.05 -0.87 -36.45
CA LEU A 9 -26.96 -0.19 -35.76
C LEU A 9 -27.55 0.70 -34.66
N ARG A 10 -26.93 0.69 -33.48
CA ARG A 10 -27.28 1.60 -32.38
C ARG A 10 -26.63 2.98 -32.62
N PRO A 11 -27.39 4.09 -32.48
CA PRO A 11 -26.83 5.43 -32.44
C PRO A 11 -26.40 5.80 -31.02
N ALA A 12 -25.26 6.49 -30.90
CA ALA A 12 -24.90 7.27 -29.72
C ALA A 12 -24.94 8.77 -30.11
N ALA A 13 -26.01 9.45 -29.70
CA ALA A 13 -26.00 10.89 -29.41
C ALA A 13 -25.89 10.99 -27.88
N VAL A 14 -25.27 12.00 -27.26
CA VAL A 14 -25.78 13.38 -27.17
C VAL A 14 -24.63 14.34 -26.80
N LEU A 15 -24.77 15.55 -27.33
CA LEU A 15 -23.93 16.74 -27.30
C LEU A 15 -24.27 17.67 -26.10
N SER A 16 -23.33 18.57 -25.75
CA SER A 16 -23.49 19.85 -25.02
C SER A 16 -23.57 19.73 -23.48
N VAL A 17 -22.99 20.62 -22.66
CA VAL A 17 -23.15 22.08 -22.65
C VAL A 17 -21.94 22.77 -21.98
N LEU A 18 -21.53 23.88 -22.58
CA LEU A 18 -20.62 24.91 -22.10
C LEU A 18 -21.31 25.74 -20.98
N PHE A 19 -20.71 25.89 -19.80
CA PHE A 19 -21.13 26.88 -18.80
C PHE A 19 -19.91 27.71 -18.36
N ALA A 20 -19.96 29.00 -18.64
CA ALA A 20 -19.02 30.01 -18.18
C ALA A 20 -19.64 30.76 -17.01
N VAL A 21 -18.91 30.96 -15.90
CA VAL A 21 -19.09 32.11 -14.98
C VAL A 21 -17.75 32.45 -14.31
N LEU A 22 -17.52 33.76 -14.25
CA LEU A 22 -16.39 34.55 -13.77
C LEU A 22 -16.56 34.94 -12.28
N MET A 23 -15.45 35.29 -11.61
CA MET A 23 -15.32 35.93 -10.27
C MET A 23 -15.54 35.00 -9.05
N VAL A 24 -14.72 35.00 -7.99
CA VAL A 24 -14.25 36.16 -7.19
C VAL A 24 -12.84 35.90 -6.61
N LEU A 25 -12.07 36.99 -6.56
CA LEU A 25 -10.81 37.22 -5.87
C LEU A 25 -10.90 36.96 -4.36
N ALA A 26 -10.08 36.06 -3.83
CA ALA A 26 -9.66 36.07 -2.43
C ALA A 26 -8.18 35.70 -2.35
N VAL A 27 -7.31 36.67 -2.64
CA VAL A 27 -5.94 36.68 -2.10
C VAL A 27 -6.08 36.91 -0.61
N ALA A 28 -6.27 35.82 0.13
CA ALA A 28 -5.93 35.79 1.53
C ALA A 28 -4.43 35.48 1.58
N CYS A 29 -3.61 36.51 1.82
CA CYS A 29 -2.30 36.35 2.45
C CYS A 29 -2.52 35.79 3.86
N GLY A 30 -2.91 34.52 3.93
CA GLY A 30 -2.73 33.72 5.11
C GLY A 30 -1.31 33.20 5.06
N SER A 31 -0.39 33.93 5.68
CA SER A 31 0.85 33.34 6.20
C SER A 31 0.48 32.36 7.31
N GLY A 32 -0.20 31.28 6.93
CA GLY A 32 -0.24 30.07 7.74
C GLY A 32 1.19 29.57 7.69
N ALA A 33 1.96 29.90 8.72
CA ALA A 33 3.13 29.11 9.06
C ALA A 33 2.60 27.68 9.21
N SER A 34 2.73 26.88 8.15
CA SER A 34 2.63 25.44 8.26
C SER A 34 3.67 25.07 9.30
N THR A 35 3.24 24.80 10.53
CA THR A 35 4.09 24.19 11.54
C THR A 35 4.77 23.03 10.81
N PRO A 36 6.11 23.00 10.71
CA PRO A 36 6.77 21.91 10.03
C PRO A 36 6.28 20.64 10.71
N ALA A 37 5.53 19.82 9.98
CA ALA A 37 5.19 18.48 10.45
C ALA A 37 6.54 17.85 10.80
N ALA A 38 6.69 17.42 12.05
CA ALA A 38 7.90 16.74 12.48
C ALA A 38 8.15 15.62 11.47
N THR A 39 9.20 15.76 10.67
CA THR A 39 9.51 14.81 9.62
C THR A 39 10.02 13.59 10.37
N HIS A 40 9.16 12.58 10.53
CA HIS A 40 9.53 11.32 11.16
C HIS A 40 10.79 10.78 10.49
N SER A 41 11.76 10.31 11.29
CA SER A 41 12.95 9.68 10.73
C SER A 41 12.57 8.42 9.95
N PRO A 42 13.40 7.94 8.99
CA PRO A 42 13.14 6.67 8.31
C PRO A 42 12.95 5.51 9.29
N ALA A 43 13.68 5.52 10.41
CA ALA A 43 13.51 4.54 11.49
C ALA A 43 12.14 4.64 12.19
N ASP A 44 11.61 5.86 12.41
CA ASP A 44 10.30 6.07 13.03
C ASP A 44 9.17 5.61 12.10
N ASN A 45 9.26 5.99 10.82
CA ASN A 45 8.33 5.56 9.79
C ASN A 45 8.31 4.03 9.64
N LEU A 46 9.48 3.40 9.61
CA LEU A 46 9.56 1.94 9.52
C LEU A 46 9.02 1.25 10.78
N ARG A 47 9.21 1.82 11.97
CA ARG A 47 8.61 1.31 13.22
C ARG A 47 7.10 1.40 13.22
N GLU A 48 6.53 2.47 12.67
CA GLU A 48 5.09 2.61 12.51
C GLU A 48 4.53 1.56 11.53
N ALA A 49 5.11 1.45 10.33
CA ALA A 49 4.72 0.48 9.31
C ALA A 49 4.84 -0.98 9.80
N ARG A 50 5.90 -1.29 10.57
CA ARG A 50 6.10 -2.58 11.24
C ARG A 50 4.87 -3.01 12.06
N GLY A 51 4.13 -2.06 12.63
CA GLY A 51 2.92 -2.34 13.38
C GLY A 51 1.89 -3.17 12.60
N ASN A 52 1.78 -2.98 11.28
CA ASN A 52 0.87 -3.74 10.44
C ASN A 52 1.36 -5.17 10.17
N VAL A 53 2.68 -5.38 10.05
CA VAL A 53 3.27 -6.73 9.98
C VAL A 53 3.11 -7.47 11.31
N VAL A 54 3.21 -6.79 12.46
CA VAL A 54 2.92 -7.38 13.77
C VAL A 54 1.46 -7.81 13.89
N LYS A 55 0.51 -6.98 13.43
CA LYS A 55 -0.91 -7.36 13.37
C LYS A 55 -1.10 -8.63 12.52
N ALA A 56 -0.44 -8.71 11.36
CA ALA A 56 -0.50 -9.90 10.52
C ALA A 56 0.05 -11.15 11.24
N SER A 57 1.19 -11.02 11.93
CA SER A 57 1.78 -12.09 12.73
C SER A 57 0.83 -12.57 13.84
N ASN A 58 0.19 -11.65 14.55
CA ASN A 58 -0.76 -11.97 15.62
C ASN A 58 -2.01 -12.67 15.08
N ALA A 59 -2.53 -12.23 13.92
CA ALA A 59 -3.65 -12.87 13.25
C ALA A 59 -3.29 -14.32 12.83
N LEU A 60 -2.09 -14.53 12.25
CA LEU A 60 -1.60 -15.87 11.96
C LEU A 60 -1.48 -16.74 13.21
N ALA A 61 -1.05 -16.20 14.35
CA ALA A 61 -1.00 -16.94 15.62
C ALA A 61 -2.40 -17.36 16.08
N ALA A 62 -3.43 -16.56 15.81
CA ALA A 62 -4.84 -16.86 16.09
C ALA A 62 -5.52 -17.73 15.00
N ASN A 63 -4.78 -18.21 13.99
CA ASN A 63 -5.31 -18.89 12.80
C ASN A 63 -6.29 -18.01 11.97
N ASP A 64 -6.23 -16.70 12.12
CA ASP A 64 -6.99 -15.73 11.35
C ASP A 64 -6.23 -15.36 10.06
N MET A 65 -6.49 -16.13 9.01
CA MET A 65 -5.88 -15.89 7.70
C MET A 65 -6.37 -14.59 7.05
N ALA A 66 -7.61 -14.17 7.31
CA ALA A 66 -8.16 -12.95 6.73
C ALA A 66 -7.51 -11.70 7.35
N GLY A 67 -7.41 -11.65 8.68
CA GLY A 67 -6.71 -10.60 9.39
C GLY A 67 -5.22 -10.54 9.04
N ALA A 68 -4.59 -11.70 8.81
CA ALA A 68 -3.21 -11.76 8.35
C ALA A 68 -3.01 -11.10 6.97
N LYS A 69 -3.89 -11.44 6.01
CA LYS A 69 -3.88 -10.83 4.67
C LYS A 69 -4.08 -9.32 4.75
N ALA A 70 -5.09 -8.88 5.49
CA ALA A 70 -5.38 -7.45 5.67
C ALA A 70 -4.20 -6.68 6.27
N GLY A 71 -3.52 -7.25 7.29
CA GLY A 71 -2.33 -6.62 7.87
C GLY A 71 -1.18 -6.46 6.87
N LEU A 72 -0.91 -7.50 6.06
CA LEU A 72 0.14 -7.43 5.04
C LEU A 72 -0.24 -6.50 3.87
N GLU A 73 -1.52 -6.40 3.51
CA GLU A 73 -2.01 -5.47 2.49
C GLU A 73 -1.94 -4.01 2.93
N VAL A 74 -2.16 -3.70 4.21
CA VAL A 74 -1.92 -2.33 4.73
C VAL A 74 -0.42 -2.01 4.71
N PHE A 75 0.44 -2.99 4.95
CA PHE A 75 1.89 -2.79 4.87
C PHE A 75 2.39 -2.59 3.43
N ASP A 76 2.01 -3.45 2.47
CA ASP A 76 2.61 -3.51 1.12
C ASP A 76 1.57 -3.62 -0.03
N GLY A 77 0.35 -3.11 0.18
CA GLY A 77 -0.63 -2.95 -0.89
C GLY A 77 -0.29 -1.80 -1.85
N GLU A 78 -1.15 -1.54 -2.83
CA GLU A 78 -0.99 -0.46 -3.82
C GLU A 78 -0.76 0.93 -3.19
N ASN A 79 -1.35 1.15 -2.01
CA ASN A 79 -1.17 2.36 -1.21
C ASN A 79 -0.66 2.03 0.21
N GLY A 80 0.10 0.94 0.33
CA GLY A 80 0.62 0.47 1.61
C GLY A 80 1.69 1.39 2.20
N ASP A 81 1.95 1.22 3.49
CA ASP A 81 2.96 2.02 4.20
C ASP A 81 4.35 1.88 3.56
N TRP A 82 4.71 0.68 3.08
CA TRP A 82 6.02 0.39 2.49
C TRP A 82 6.34 1.31 1.31
N GLY A 83 5.44 1.42 0.32
CA GLY A 83 5.65 2.28 -0.85
C GLY A 83 5.82 3.76 -0.49
N ARG A 84 5.34 4.20 0.68
CA ARG A 84 5.53 5.58 1.15
C ARG A 84 6.89 5.83 1.79
N ILE A 85 7.56 4.78 2.27
CA ILE A 85 8.76 4.90 3.11
C ILE A 85 10.01 4.29 2.47
N GLU A 86 9.84 3.41 1.47
CA GLU A 86 10.91 2.58 0.90
C GLU A 86 12.09 3.39 0.35
N ASP A 87 11.83 4.54 -0.28
CA ASP A 87 12.87 5.38 -0.87
C ASP A 87 13.83 5.91 0.22
N SER A 88 13.28 6.38 1.33
CA SER A 88 14.09 6.89 2.45
C SER A 88 14.93 5.81 3.12
N ILE A 89 14.47 4.56 3.09
CA ILE A 89 15.21 3.40 3.58
C ILE A 89 16.31 3.04 2.59
N ARG A 90 16.02 3.03 1.28
CA ARG A 90 16.97 2.78 0.20
C ARG A 90 18.13 3.77 0.20
N GLU A 91 17.83 5.05 0.39
CA GLU A 91 18.83 6.12 0.50
C GLU A 91 19.78 5.91 1.68
N LYS A 92 19.26 5.41 2.82
CA LYS A 92 20.05 5.18 4.03
C LYS A 92 20.81 3.86 4.00
N SER A 93 20.22 2.81 3.44
CA SER A 93 20.84 1.50 3.29
C SER A 93 20.16 0.67 2.20
N LEU A 94 20.85 0.54 1.06
CA LEU A 94 20.41 -0.30 -0.05
C LEU A 94 20.31 -1.79 0.34
N ASP A 95 21.23 -2.27 1.20
CA ASP A 95 21.24 -3.66 1.64
C ASP A 95 19.98 -4.00 2.47
N HIS A 96 19.61 -3.13 3.41
CA HIS A 96 18.42 -3.33 4.22
C HIS A 96 17.13 -3.15 3.42
N TYR A 97 17.09 -2.17 2.50
CA TYR A 97 16.00 -2.04 1.54
C TYR A 97 15.79 -3.36 0.77
N THR A 98 16.85 -3.90 0.17
CA THR A 98 16.79 -5.14 -0.62
C THR A 98 16.36 -6.35 0.22
N ALA A 99 16.83 -6.44 1.47
CA ALA A 99 16.44 -7.50 2.38
C ALA A 99 14.95 -7.44 2.74
N ILE A 100 14.41 -6.24 2.97
CA ILE A 100 12.99 -6.06 3.26
C ILE A 100 12.14 -6.39 2.03
N GLU A 101 12.48 -5.88 0.85
CA GLU A 101 11.80 -6.22 -0.43
C GLU A 101 11.74 -7.73 -0.68
N ALA A 102 12.87 -8.43 -0.49
CA ALA A 102 12.92 -9.87 -0.66
C ALA A 102 11.99 -10.58 0.34
N ALA A 103 11.96 -10.13 1.59
CA ALA A 103 11.08 -10.70 2.62
C ALA A 103 9.60 -10.37 2.38
N ILE A 104 9.29 -9.18 1.86
CA ILE A 104 7.95 -8.79 1.41
C ILE A 104 7.47 -9.74 0.31
N SER A 105 8.29 -9.97 -0.73
CA SER A 105 7.91 -10.89 -1.80
C SER A 105 7.65 -12.30 -1.26
N GLN A 106 8.49 -12.81 -0.36
CA GLN A 106 8.27 -14.10 0.29
C GLN A 106 6.97 -14.14 1.09
N ALA A 107 6.64 -13.07 1.82
CA ALA A 107 5.38 -12.97 2.55
C ALA A 107 4.17 -12.97 1.61
N LYS A 108 4.23 -12.24 0.48
CA LYS A 108 3.17 -12.24 -0.54
C LYS A 108 3.00 -13.60 -1.20
N ASP A 109 4.10 -14.27 -1.53
CA ASP A 109 4.10 -15.64 -2.08
C ASP A 109 3.49 -16.66 -1.12
N ALA A 110 3.76 -16.53 0.17
CA ALA A 110 3.24 -17.46 1.16
C ALA A 110 1.80 -17.16 1.58
N LEU A 111 1.38 -15.88 1.59
CA LEU A 111 0.12 -15.46 2.22
C LEU A 111 -0.92 -14.90 1.24
N LEU A 112 -0.55 -14.02 0.30
CA LEU A 112 -1.52 -13.30 -0.54
C LEU A 112 -1.82 -14.02 -1.85
N ARG A 113 -0.77 -14.50 -2.55
CA ARG A 113 -0.87 -15.07 -3.90
C ARG A 113 -1.58 -16.43 -3.96
N PRO A 114 -1.39 -17.36 -3.00
CA PRO A 114 -2.05 -18.65 -3.06
C PRO A 114 -3.56 -18.55 -2.80
N ALA A 115 -4.36 -19.34 -3.53
CA ALA A 115 -5.79 -19.47 -3.27
C ALA A 115 -6.06 -20.06 -1.87
N ASN A 116 -5.25 -21.05 -1.47
CA ASN A 116 -5.29 -21.69 -0.15
C ASN A 116 -3.88 -21.60 0.49
N PRO A 117 -3.55 -20.50 1.17
CA PRO A 117 -2.24 -20.31 1.77
C PRO A 117 -1.96 -21.34 2.87
N ASN A 118 -0.72 -21.85 2.94
CA ASN A 118 -0.29 -22.73 4.01
C ASN A 118 0.06 -21.91 5.25
N LEU A 119 -0.60 -22.18 6.38
CA LEU A 119 -0.46 -21.43 7.62
C LEU A 119 0.99 -21.42 8.17
N VAL A 120 1.71 -22.54 8.07
CA VAL A 120 3.10 -22.64 8.56
C VAL A 120 4.02 -21.80 7.69
N GLN A 121 3.91 -21.92 6.37
CA GLN A 121 4.70 -21.12 5.42
C GLN A 121 4.42 -19.63 5.56
N ALA A 122 3.15 -19.24 5.76
CA ALA A 122 2.77 -17.85 5.99
C ALA A 122 3.39 -17.30 7.29
N ARG A 123 3.37 -18.07 8.38
CA ARG A 123 4.02 -17.70 9.65
C ARG A 123 5.52 -17.49 9.45
N ASP A 124 6.21 -18.46 8.84
CA ASP A 124 7.64 -18.38 8.60
C ASP A 124 8.01 -17.15 7.77
N ALA A 125 7.24 -16.85 6.72
CA ALA A 125 7.49 -15.70 5.85
C ALA A 125 7.25 -14.36 6.57
N ILE A 126 6.17 -14.23 7.35
CA ILE A 126 5.91 -13.01 8.14
C ILE A 126 6.97 -12.82 9.24
N THR A 127 7.45 -13.90 9.88
CA THR A 127 8.56 -13.82 10.84
C THR A 127 9.85 -13.33 10.18
N LYS A 128 10.17 -13.80 8.97
CA LYS A 128 11.33 -13.29 8.20
C LYS A 128 11.19 -11.81 7.86
N LEU A 129 10.00 -11.37 7.47
CA LEU A 129 9.73 -9.95 7.21
C LEU A 129 9.95 -9.09 8.47
N LEU A 130 9.42 -9.52 9.62
CA LEU A 130 9.66 -8.83 10.89
C LEU A 130 11.16 -8.77 11.23
N ALA A 131 11.89 -9.86 11.05
CA ALA A 131 13.33 -9.91 11.31
C ALA A 131 14.12 -8.95 10.39
N ALA A 132 13.77 -8.87 9.10
CA ALA A 132 14.39 -7.94 8.16
C ALA A 132 14.14 -6.47 8.57
N ILE A 133 12.91 -6.15 8.97
CA ILE A 133 12.53 -4.82 9.47
C ILE A 133 13.30 -4.49 10.77
N ASP A 134 13.33 -5.42 11.72
CA ASP A 134 14.02 -5.24 13.01
C ASP A 134 15.52 -5.03 12.85
N ALA A 135 16.14 -5.70 11.89
CA ALA A 135 17.55 -5.51 11.55
C ALA A 135 17.83 -4.13 10.93
N ALA A 136 16.88 -3.55 10.20
CA ALA A 136 17.05 -2.26 9.53
C ALA A 136 16.90 -1.07 10.49
N ILE A 137 15.95 -1.11 11.41
CA ILE A 137 15.64 0.01 12.33
C ILE A 137 16.87 0.65 13.01
N PRO A 138 17.83 -0.09 13.61
CA PRO A 138 18.95 0.52 14.32
C PRO A 138 19.94 1.26 13.43
N VAL A 139 19.96 1.00 12.11
CA VAL A 139 20.89 1.64 11.17
C VAL A 139 20.31 2.89 10.48
N LEU A 140 18.99 3.08 10.53
CA LEU A 140 18.26 4.15 9.82
C LEU A 140 18.27 5.51 10.53
N LYS A 141 19.40 5.88 11.14
CA LYS A 141 19.57 7.15 11.88
C LYS A 141 19.83 8.35 10.98
#